data_AF-A0A8T4PSN2-F1
#
_entry.id   AF-A0A8T4PSN2-F1
#
_cell.length_a   1.000
_cell.length_b   1.000
_cell.length_c   1.000
_cell.angle_alpha   90.00
_cell.angle_beta   90.00
_cell.angle_gamma   90.00
#
_symmetry.space_group_name_H-M   'P 1'
#
loop_
_entity.id
_entity.type
_entity.pdbx_description
1 polymer ?
#
loop_
_entity_poly.entity_id
_entity_poly.type
_entity_poly.pdbx_seq_one_letter_code
_entity_poly.pdbx_strand_id
1 'polypeptide(L)'
;MKYNENEFNSAVSDYKKIIKNAKNKSFFITFDIINRNDFYTLAPLSRALHELGADVSCVGINGESEGLEALKDVWQCFEELEKGIKNEKTKALGEFIQEVDKKARGEFRKLFKKPDFILEAGKDNFEGALKLPFHTEWFNDYRMKELMQTAEILWREVYALKKGERVGIGFTLIPTKDLMGHPLEDYLDSYSIIWAMTQTAKKTADPTMNACTFRGSMLEKSERVSELRATLLGCELSKDIDEGPFKKYKRLSQLLKLDRIKPIDLSFSISAKGYPGKHLFGEIIGYPSPNKKTRWQTPGQMIYKLDFYPQTKYDKRDPMARVAFTETIPIDIFIETNLVDWSDIRARNQKVKDIMDKCDVIHVEGKLKEKYVTKLEVGLIKEDGSRRWVRRSDTDVKEKLNREYLKMTGIRAGCMGNIPGGEAFTTPEYMKGIFVGDVVVHVDQSYSLNEKNPLVVECYGDSYKITNGPKEIIDKIKKRKDEAMKLLLEAEKNKSIPQEIINLKKNNFERIGEFAINTNPKARLCEYLIVNEKIARMMHIALGSGFEPDRSTEYHMDIVFNAPRQKIDVYGIDKNGNKHWILKDGDFVA
;
A
#
# COMPACT_ATOMS: atom_id res chain seq x y z
N MET A 1 21.06 3.01 -22.84
CA MET A 1 20.82 2.43 -21.49
C MET A 1 20.32 3.56 -20.61
N LYS A 2 19.26 3.34 -19.82
CA LYS A 2 18.69 4.37 -18.94
C LYS A 2 19.64 4.73 -17.80
N TYR A 3 20.40 3.73 -17.33
CA TYR A 3 21.30 3.84 -16.19
C TYR A 3 22.68 3.25 -16.51
N ASN A 4 23.71 3.80 -15.85
CA ASN A 4 25.06 3.24 -15.87
C ASN A 4 25.27 2.40 -14.59
N GLU A 5 25.10 1.08 -14.72
CA GLU A 5 25.21 0.15 -13.60
C GLU A 5 26.61 0.13 -12.96
N ASN A 6 27.66 0.37 -13.75
CA ASN A 6 29.03 0.42 -13.23
C ASN A 6 29.22 1.63 -12.31
N GLU A 7 28.73 2.81 -12.72
CA GLU A 7 28.76 4.02 -11.88
C GLU A 7 27.89 3.84 -10.63
N PHE A 8 26.72 3.20 -10.74
CA PHE A 8 25.88 2.88 -9.59
C PHE A 8 26.63 2.00 -8.58
N ASN A 9 27.22 0.89 -9.04
CA ASN A 9 27.95 -0.04 -8.18
C ASN A 9 29.24 0.57 -7.61
N SER A 10 29.89 1.46 -8.36
CA SER A 10 31.03 2.26 -7.88
C SER A 10 30.60 3.18 -6.73
N ALA A 11 29.51 3.93 -6.90
CA ALA A 11 28.96 4.80 -5.86
C ALA A 11 28.54 4.02 -4.59
N VAL A 12 27.91 2.85 -4.75
CA VAL A 12 27.61 1.96 -3.62
C VAL A 12 28.88 1.56 -2.87
N SER A 13 29.93 1.19 -3.61
CA SER A 13 31.22 0.79 -3.03
C SER A 13 31.90 1.94 -2.30
N ASP A 14 31.83 3.15 -2.85
CA ASP A 14 32.42 4.34 -2.25
C ASP A 14 31.71 4.75 -0.96
N TYR A 15 30.38 4.72 -0.93
CA TYR A 15 29.65 4.92 0.33
C TYR A 15 30.02 3.90 1.40
N LYS A 16 30.17 2.62 1.02
CA LYS A 16 30.58 1.57 1.97
C LYS A 16 31.96 1.83 2.57
N LYS A 17 32.91 2.34 1.77
CA LYS A 17 34.26 2.72 2.23
C LYS A 17 34.23 3.88 3.23
N ILE A 18 33.35 4.87 3.04
CA ILE A 18 33.24 6.04 3.92
C ILE A 18 32.54 5.67 5.23
N ILE A 19 31.40 4.97 5.16
CA ILE A 19 30.53 4.72 6.32
C ILE A 19 31.14 3.69 7.27
N LYS A 20 31.72 2.59 6.75
CA LYS A 20 32.37 1.46 7.46
C LYS A 20 31.51 0.71 8.50
N ASN A 21 30.91 1.39 9.47
CA ASN A 21 30.19 0.79 10.61
C ASN A 21 28.72 1.26 10.67
N ALA A 22 27.85 0.60 9.89
CA ALA A 22 26.42 0.90 9.84
C ALA A 22 25.52 -0.24 10.38
N LYS A 23 26.11 -1.37 10.80
CA LYS A 23 25.34 -2.56 11.17
C LYS A 23 24.47 -2.29 12.41
N ASN A 24 23.17 -2.56 12.29
CA ASN A 24 22.15 -2.29 13.30
C ASN A 24 22.07 -0.80 13.70
N LYS A 25 22.47 0.11 12.80
CA LYS A 25 22.38 1.56 13.00
C LYS A 25 21.19 2.13 12.26
N SER A 26 20.65 3.22 12.78
CA SER A 26 19.54 3.96 12.20
C SER A 26 20.03 5.26 11.56
N PHE A 27 19.68 5.46 10.29
CA PHE A 27 19.97 6.65 9.50
C PHE A 27 18.68 7.41 9.24
N PHE A 28 18.72 8.71 9.50
CA PHE A 28 17.66 9.64 9.11
C PHE A 28 18.21 10.67 8.15
N ILE A 29 17.67 10.70 6.94
CA ILE A 29 18.17 11.51 5.84
C ILE A 29 17.11 12.51 5.44
N THR A 30 17.47 13.79 5.39
CA THR A 30 16.63 14.85 4.86
C THR A 30 17.23 15.43 3.58
N PHE A 31 16.38 15.77 2.62
CA PHE A 31 16.80 16.27 1.31
C PHE A 31 15.81 17.30 0.74
N ASP A 32 16.27 18.12 -0.20
CA ASP A 32 15.41 19.06 -0.91
C ASP A 32 14.77 18.39 -2.14
N ILE A 33 13.44 18.43 -2.23
CA ILE A 33 12.70 17.88 -3.38
C ILE A 33 12.83 18.72 -4.66
N ILE A 34 13.42 19.91 -4.57
CA ILE A 34 13.77 20.75 -5.72
C ILE A 34 15.13 20.35 -6.28
N ASN A 35 16.03 19.85 -5.44
CA ASN A 35 17.37 19.47 -5.88
C ASN A 35 17.39 18.02 -6.39
N ARG A 36 17.63 17.91 -7.69
CA ARG A 36 17.72 16.63 -8.37
C ARG A 36 18.81 15.74 -7.76
N ASN A 37 19.96 16.32 -7.43
CA ASN A 37 21.11 15.54 -7.01
C ASN A 37 20.89 14.91 -5.64
N ASP A 38 20.30 15.65 -4.71
CA ASP A 38 19.96 15.17 -3.37
C ASP A 38 19.04 13.95 -3.40
N PHE A 39 18.12 13.91 -4.37
CA PHE A 39 17.18 12.80 -4.50
C PHE A 39 17.79 11.58 -5.18
N TYR A 40 18.42 11.73 -6.36
CA TYR A 40 18.96 10.58 -7.09
C TYR A 40 20.15 9.93 -6.37
N THR A 41 20.93 10.69 -5.61
CA THR A 41 22.03 10.11 -4.82
C THR A 41 21.55 9.13 -3.74
N LEU A 42 20.26 9.19 -3.34
CA LEU A 42 19.70 8.28 -2.34
C LEU A 42 19.67 6.83 -2.83
N ALA A 43 19.59 6.58 -4.15
CA ALA A 43 19.52 5.21 -4.67
C ALA A 43 20.78 4.38 -4.36
N PRO A 44 22.00 4.80 -4.75
CA PRO A 44 23.22 4.10 -4.36
C PRO A 44 23.48 4.17 -2.85
N LEU A 45 23.14 5.29 -2.17
CA LEU A 45 23.32 5.42 -0.73
C LEU A 45 22.46 4.41 0.05
N SER A 46 21.18 4.26 -0.29
CA SER A 46 20.31 3.32 0.40
C SER A 46 20.73 1.87 0.18
N ARG A 47 21.19 1.51 -1.03
CA ARG A 47 21.78 0.19 -1.28
C ARG A 47 22.99 -0.05 -0.37
N ALA A 48 23.91 0.91 -0.30
CA ALA A 48 25.11 0.80 0.54
C ALA A 48 24.75 0.62 2.02
N LEU A 49 23.80 1.42 2.53
CA LEU A 49 23.34 1.35 3.92
C LEU A 49 22.69 0.00 4.23
N HIS A 50 21.80 -0.50 3.37
CA HIS A 50 21.17 -1.80 3.56
C HIS A 50 22.19 -2.96 3.48
N GLU A 51 23.16 -2.92 2.57
CA GLU A 51 24.24 -3.92 2.50
C GLU A 51 25.15 -3.91 3.74
N LEU A 52 25.25 -2.77 4.42
CA LEU A 52 25.94 -2.67 5.70
C LEU A 52 25.06 -3.05 6.91
N GLY A 53 23.79 -3.40 6.68
CA GLY A 53 22.83 -3.80 7.71
C GLY A 53 22.26 -2.63 8.52
N ALA A 54 22.13 -1.45 7.91
CA ALA A 54 21.50 -0.29 8.52
C ALA A 54 20.00 -0.19 8.19
N ASP A 55 19.26 0.45 9.09
CA ASP A 55 17.91 0.94 8.85
C ASP A 55 17.96 2.41 8.40
N VAL A 56 17.09 2.78 7.47
CA VAL A 56 17.09 4.09 6.82
C VAL A 56 15.66 4.65 6.78
N SER A 57 15.52 5.93 7.13
CA SER A 57 14.32 6.73 6.91
C SER A 57 14.72 8.02 6.19
N CYS A 58 14.02 8.33 5.11
CA CYS A 58 14.28 9.50 4.28
C CYS A 58 13.05 10.40 4.22
N VAL A 59 13.25 11.71 4.28
CA VAL A 59 12.19 12.71 4.13
C VAL A 59 12.67 13.84 3.21
N GLY A 60 11.97 14.02 2.10
CA GLY A 60 12.18 15.12 1.18
C GLY A 60 11.16 16.23 1.43
N ILE A 61 11.64 17.45 1.62
CA ILE A 61 10.81 18.64 1.85
C ILE A 61 11.23 19.78 0.93
N ASN A 62 10.37 20.78 0.76
CA ASN A 62 10.71 22.04 0.11
C ASN A 62 10.71 23.13 1.19
N GLY A 63 11.91 23.53 1.65
CA GLY A 63 12.06 24.48 2.75
C GLY A 63 11.79 23.86 4.12
N GLU A 64 10.95 24.49 4.93
CA GLU A 64 10.68 24.08 6.31
C GLU A 64 9.56 23.04 6.42
N SER A 65 9.60 22.20 7.46
CA SER A 65 8.56 21.21 7.74
C SER A 65 8.21 21.18 9.22
N GLU A 66 7.00 21.62 9.56
CA GLU A 66 6.50 21.59 10.94
C GLU A 66 6.51 20.17 11.54
N GLY A 67 6.24 19.16 10.71
CA GLY A 67 6.26 17.75 11.13
C GLY A 67 7.67 17.26 11.45
N LEU A 68 8.68 17.74 10.72
CA LEU A 68 10.09 17.44 11.00
C LEU A 68 10.56 18.14 12.29
N GLU A 69 10.21 19.40 12.45
CA GLU A 69 10.56 20.15 13.68
C GLU A 69 9.87 19.54 14.91
N ALA A 70 8.62 19.08 14.78
CA ALA A 70 7.95 18.34 15.84
C ALA A 70 8.68 17.04 16.22
N LEU A 71 9.21 16.31 15.23
CA LEU A 71 10.00 15.10 15.47
C LEU A 71 11.33 15.42 16.19
N LYS A 72 12.03 16.47 15.76
CA LYS A 72 13.27 16.96 16.39
C LYS A 72 13.02 17.35 17.86
N ASP A 73 11.94 18.08 18.13
CA ASP A 73 11.55 18.46 19.50
C ASP A 73 11.24 17.25 20.40
N VAL A 74 10.61 16.20 19.86
CA VAL A 74 10.36 14.95 20.60
C VAL A 74 11.67 14.24 20.93
N TRP A 75 12.61 14.15 19.99
CA TRP A 75 13.93 13.55 20.24
C TRP A 75 14.72 14.34 21.29
N GLN A 76 14.75 15.67 21.16
CA GLN A 76 15.39 16.55 22.14
C GLN A 76 14.80 16.33 23.55
N CYS A 77 13.47 16.32 23.66
CA CYS A 77 12.77 16.06 24.92
C CYS A 77 13.09 14.67 25.49
N PHE A 78 13.28 13.66 24.64
CA PHE A 78 13.65 12.32 25.08
C PHE A 78 15.11 12.24 25.57
N GLU A 79 16.04 12.90 24.88
CA GLU A 79 17.44 13.00 25.33
C GLU A 79 17.55 13.73 26.68
N GLU A 80 16.77 14.79 26.89
CA GLU A 80 16.68 15.48 28.19
C GLU A 80 16.15 14.56 29.29
N LEU A 81 15.10 13.78 28.99
CA LEU A 81 14.56 12.78 29.90
C LEU A 81 15.60 11.71 30.28
N GLU A 82 16.37 11.20 29.31
CA GLU A 82 17.44 10.22 29.54
C GLU A 82 18.60 10.80 30.38
N LYS A 83 18.88 12.11 30.26
CA LYS A 83 19.85 12.84 31.10
C LYS A 83 19.32 13.15 32.50
N GLY A 84 18.08 12.76 32.83
CA GLY A 84 17.47 13.00 34.13
C GLY A 84 16.99 14.44 34.36
N ILE A 85 16.89 15.25 33.29
CA ILE A 85 16.37 16.62 33.38
C ILE A 85 14.88 16.56 33.75
N LYS A 86 14.52 17.23 34.84
CA LYS A 86 13.14 17.25 35.36
C LYS A 86 12.48 18.58 35.02
N ASN A 87 11.63 18.57 34.00
CA ASN A 87 10.76 19.69 33.64
C ASN A 87 9.37 19.14 33.21
N GLU A 88 8.42 20.03 32.93
CA GLU A 88 7.06 19.60 32.56
C GLU A 88 7.02 18.79 31.26
N LYS A 89 7.89 19.08 30.28
CA LYS A 89 7.97 18.36 29.00
C LYS A 89 8.51 16.94 29.21
N THR A 90 9.65 16.79 29.88
CA THR A 90 10.27 15.48 30.13
C THR A 90 9.37 14.61 31.03
N LYS A 91 8.70 15.22 32.01
CA LYS A 91 7.69 14.54 32.83
C LYS A 91 6.52 14.04 31.98
N ALA A 92 5.94 14.89 31.13
CA ALA A 92 4.83 14.49 30.26
C ALA A 92 5.21 13.38 29.28
N LEU A 93 6.41 13.45 28.68
CA LEU A 93 6.93 12.41 27.80
C LEU A 93 7.16 11.10 28.56
N GLY A 94 7.78 11.16 29.73
CA GLY A 94 8.01 10.01 30.60
C GLY A 94 6.72 9.33 31.03
N GLU A 95 5.70 10.12 31.43
CA GLU A 95 4.37 9.60 31.78
C GLU A 95 3.69 8.92 30.59
N PHE A 96 3.79 9.49 29.37
CA PHE A 96 3.22 8.89 28.17
C PHE A 96 3.91 7.56 27.83
N ILE A 97 5.25 7.52 27.82
CA ILE A 97 6.02 6.31 27.56
C ILE A 97 5.67 5.23 28.58
N GLN A 98 5.68 5.57 29.87
CA GLN A 98 5.37 4.65 30.96
C GLN A 98 3.96 4.06 30.83
N GLU A 99 2.97 4.88 30.44
CA GLU A 99 1.59 4.42 30.28
C GLU A 99 1.46 3.34 29.20
N VAL A 100 2.14 3.52 28.07
CA VAL A 100 2.14 2.55 26.97
C VAL A 100 2.98 1.32 27.32
N ASP A 101 4.14 1.50 27.98
CA ASP A 101 5.05 0.42 28.34
C ASP A 101 4.48 -0.56 29.37
N LYS A 102 3.39 -0.20 30.09
CA LYS A 102 2.60 -1.16 30.87
C LYS A 102 2.20 -2.40 30.05
N LYS A 103 1.94 -2.21 28.74
CA LYS A 103 1.68 -3.29 27.80
C LYS A 103 2.87 -3.63 26.89
N ALA A 104 3.65 -2.62 26.48
CA ALA A 104 4.76 -2.79 25.53
C ALA A 104 6.08 -3.29 26.15
N ARG A 105 6.15 -3.43 27.49
CA ARG A 105 7.27 -4.06 28.21
C ARG A 105 8.63 -3.43 27.90
N GLY A 106 8.68 -2.10 27.72
CA GLY A 106 9.90 -1.34 27.48
C GLY A 106 10.29 -1.20 26.01
N GLU A 107 9.58 -1.86 25.09
CA GLU A 107 9.83 -1.71 23.66
C GLU A 107 9.39 -0.34 23.13
N PHE A 108 8.36 0.29 23.73
CA PHE A 108 7.85 1.57 23.26
C PHE A 108 8.85 2.71 23.49
N ARG A 109 9.53 2.70 24.65
CA ARG A 109 10.60 3.66 24.95
C ARG A 109 11.67 3.72 23.85
N LYS A 110 11.98 2.60 23.20
CA LYS A 110 13.04 2.53 22.18
C LYS A 110 12.74 3.39 20.96
N LEU A 111 11.46 3.63 20.63
CA LEU A 111 11.05 4.43 19.48
C LEU A 111 11.56 5.88 19.56
N PHE A 112 11.62 6.44 20.77
CA PHE A 112 11.95 7.85 21.03
C PHE A 112 13.43 8.18 20.96
N LYS A 113 14.32 7.19 20.81
CA LYS A 113 15.75 7.44 20.65
C LYS A 113 15.98 8.30 19.39
N LYS A 114 16.99 9.16 19.41
CA LYS A 114 17.44 9.81 18.18
C LYS A 114 18.04 8.78 17.20
N PRO A 115 18.01 8.99 15.88
CA PRO A 115 18.78 8.19 14.94
C PRO A 115 20.28 8.21 15.27
N ASP A 116 21.00 7.13 14.95
CA ASP A 116 22.46 7.08 15.16
C ASP A 116 23.17 8.07 14.23
N PHE A 117 22.65 8.24 13.02
CA PHE A 117 23.15 9.17 12.02
C PHE A 117 22.00 10.04 11.51
N ILE A 118 22.19 11.36 11.56
CA ILE A 118 21.33 12.33 10.88
C ILE A 118 22.15 12.97 9.77
N LEU A 119 21.60 12.90 8.56
CA LEU A 119 22.19 13.46 7.35
C LEU A 119 21.21 14.48 6.76
N GLU A 120 21.70 15.67 6.46
CA GLU A 120 20.93 16.73 5.81
C GLU A 120 21.62 17.09 4.49
N ALA A 121 20.86 17.22 3.41
CA ALA A 121 21.43 17.58 2.12
C ALA A 121 21.99 19.01 2.14
N GLY A 122 23.28 19.14 1.85
CA GLY A 122 23.94 20.40 1.56
C GLY A 122 23.95 20.67 0.05
N LYS A 123 24.89 21.50 -0.40
CA LYS A 123 24.97 21.90 -1.82
C LYS A 123 25.38 20.73 -2.74
N ASP A 124 26.41 20.00 -2.36
CA ASP A 124 27.07 18.99 -3.21
C ASP A 124 27.29 17.65 -2.48
N ASN A 125 26.80 17.54 -1.24
CA ASN A 125 27.01 16.40 -0.35
C ASN A 125 25.95 16.39 0.76
N PHE A 126 25.74 15.24 1.40
CA PHE A 126 25.07 15.19 2.70
C PHE A 126 26.04 15.60 3.80
N GLU A 127 25.55 16.39 4.74
CA GLU A 127 26.25 16.90 5.91
C GLU A 127 25.58 16.40 7.21
N GLY A 128 26.17 16.71 8.36
CA GLY A 128 25.68 16.28 9.68
C GLY A 128 26.62 15.28 10.33
N ALA A 129 26.15 14.06 10.58
CA ALA A 129 26.94 13.03 11.25
C ALA A 129 28.12 12.51 10.38
N LEU A 130 27.97 12.55 9.06
CA LEU A 130 29.00 12.21 8.08
C LEU A 130 28.93 13.21 6.94
N LYS A 131 30.06 13.40 6.25
CA LYS A 131 30.10 14.11 4.97
C LYS A 131 30.12 13.10 3.82
N LEU A 132 29.04 13.00 3.05
CA LEU A 132 28.87 12.02 1.99
C LEU A 132 28.65 12.71 0.65
N PRO A 133 29.55 12.59 -0.33
CA PRO A 133 29.39 13.24 -1.63
C PRO A 133 28.14 12.71 -2.36
N PHE A 134 27.55 13.55 -3.21
CA PHE A 134 26.49 13.10 -4.10
C PHE A 134 27.05 12.27 -5.26
N HIS A 135 26.36 11.18 -5.58
CA HIS A 135 26.68 10.31 -6.71
C HIS A 135 25.45 10.14 -7.59
N THR A 136 25.42 10.89 -8.70
CA THR A 136 24.30 10.92 -9.65
C THR A 136 24.67 10.54 -11.07
N GLU A 137 25.95 10.33 -11.37
CA GLU A 137 26.46 9.99 -12.72
C GLU A 137 25.91 8.65 -13.26
N TRP A 138 25.33 7.82 -12.38
CA TRP A 138 24.64 6.60 -12.78
C TRP A 138 23.33 6.88 -13.54
N PHE A 139 22.75 8.06 -13.38
CA PHE A 139 21.41 8.39 -13.85
C PHE A 139 21.45 9.12 -15.20
N ASN A 140 20.60 8.71 -16.15
CA ASN A 140 20.33 9.48 -17.37
C ASN A 140 18.82 9.66 -17.59
N ASP A 141 18.44 10.82 -18.14
CA ASP A 141 17.05 11.07 -18.49
C ASP A 141 16.56 10.11 -19.58
N TYR A 142 15.41 9.49 -19.34
CA TYR A 142 14.77 8.59 -20.27
C TYR A 142 13.26 8.87 -20.34
N ARG A 143 12.79 9.26 -21.53
CA ARG A 143 11.37 9.60 -21.81
C ARG A 143 10.77 10.57 -20.78
N MET A 144 11.59 11.45 -20.21
CA MET A 144 11.20 12.33 -19.10
C MET A 144 10.05 13.26 -19.51
N LYS A 145 9.98 13.69 -20.77
CA LYS A 145 8.88 14.51 -21.27
C LYS A 145 7.54 13.77 -21.20
N GLU A 146 7.48 12.56 -21.71
CA GLU A 146 6.28 11.72 -21.67
C GLU A 146 5.93 11.28 -20.25
N LEU A 147 6.94 11.02 -19.41
CA LEU A 147 6.74 10.69 -18.01
C LEU A 147 6.13 11.87 -17.22
N MET A 148 6.63 13.08 -17.43
CA MET A 148 6.05 14.32 -16.87
C MET A 148 4.62 14.54 -17.37
N GLN A 149 4.35 14.32 -18.66
CA GLN A 149 3.00 14.39 -19.22
C GLN A 149 2.05 13.36 -18.58
N THR A 150 2.55 12.13 -18.37
CA THR A 150 1.79 11.06 -17.69
C THR A 150 1.44 11.47 -16.26
N ALA A 151 2.42 11.98 -15.51
CA ALA A 151 2.21 12.47 -14.15
C ALA A 151 1.20 13.64 -14.09
N GLU A 152 1.26 14.59 -15.04
CA GLU A 152 0.28 15.68 -15.13
C GLU A 152 -1.14 15.19 -15.37
N ILE A 153 -1.31 14.20 -16.25
CA ILE A 153 -2.62 13.57 -16.51
C ILE A 153 -3.13 12.87 -15.27
N LEU A 154 -2.29 12.10 -14.56
CA LEU A 154 -2.69 11.45 -13.31
C LEU A 154 -3.13 12.49 -12.27
N TRP A 155 -2.35 13.54 -12.02
CA TRP A 155 -2.76 14.58 -11.06
C TRP A 155 -4.07 15.27 -11.44
N ARG A 156 -4.28 15.50 -12.74
CA ARG A 156 -5.49 16.17 -13.23
C ARG A 156 -6.71 15.24 -13.22
N GLU A 157 -6.60 14.07 -13.81
CA GLU A 157 -7.75 13.23 -14.15
C GLU A 157 -8.05 12.16 -13.11
N VAL A 158 -7.02 11.64 -12.42
CA VAL A 158 -7.13 10.59 -11.40
C VAL A 158 -7.34 11.22 -10.02
N TYR A 159 -6.52 12.22 -9.67
CA TYR A 159 -6.57 12.86 -8.34
C TYR A 159 -7.39 14.14 -8.25
N ALA A 160 -7.65 14.81 -9.38
CA ALA A 160 -8.15 16.19 -9.42
C ALA A 160 -7.43 17.09 -8.40
N LEU A 161 -6.10 17.14 -8.51
CA LEU A 161 -5.20 17.84 -7.57
C LEU A 161 -5.62 19.30 -7.38
N LYS A 162 -5.77 19.72 -6.12
CA LYS A 162 -6.23 21.07 -5.76
C LYS A 162 -5.09 21.91 -5.21
N LYS A 163 -5.24 23.24 -5.33
CA LYS A 163 -4.25 24.20 -4.86
C LYS A 163 -4.04 24.08 -3.36
N GLY A 164 -2.78 23.96 -2.92
CA GLY A 164 -2.39 23.91 -1.50
C GLY A 164 -2.74 22.61 -0.78
N GLU A 165 -3.09 21.54 -1.50
CA GLU A 165 -3.19 20.21 -0.87
C GLU A 165 -1.80 19.71 -0.45
N ARG A 166 -1.72 19.04 0.71
CA ARG A 166 -0.50 18.36 1.14
C ARG A 166 -0.43 16.99 0.48
N VAL A 167 0.58 16.81 -0.37
CA VAL A 167 0.75 15.60 -1.17
C VAL A 167 1.87 14.74 -0.59
N GLY A 168 1.53 13.54 -0.12
CA GLY A 168 2.53 12.56 0.33
C GLY A 168 2.99 11.68 -0.82
N ILE A 169 4.27 11.70 -1.17
CA ILE A 169 4.84 10.88 -2.24
C ILE A 169 5.79 9.84 -1.63
N GLY A 170 5.35 8.58 -1.62
CA GLY A 170 6.11 7.45 -1.09
C GLY A 170 6.94 6.77 -2.17
N PHE A 171 8.22 6.52 -1.91
CA PHE A 171 9.08 5.76 -2.82
C PHE A 171 9.77 4.60 -2.12
N THR A 172 10.34 3.69 -2.91
CA THR A 172 11.06 2.53 -2.40
C THR A 172 12.56 2.79 -2.42
N LEU A 173 13.22 2.60 -1.28
CA LEU A 173 14.68 2.58 -1.19
C LEU A 173 15.23 1.33 -1.88
N ILE A 174 16.42 1.42 -2.47
CA ILE A 174 17.07 0.25 -3.09
C ILE A 174 17.46 -0.75 -1.98
N PRO A 175 16.85 -1.96 -1.88
CA PRO A 175 17.04 -2.89 -0.77
C PRO A 175 18.38 -3.67 -0.92
N THR A 176 18.57 -4.80 -0.23
CA THR A 176 19.64 -5.78 -0.58
C THR A 176 19.22 -6.66 -1.75
N LYS A 177 20.14 -7.42 -2.36
CA LYS A 177 19.83 -8.22 -3.57
C LYS A 177 18.78 -9.30 -3.32
N ASP A 178 18.80 -9.92 -2.14
CA ASP A 178 17.84 -10.94 -1.69
C ASP A 178 16.42 -10.39 -1.46
N LEU A 179 16.32 -9.11 -1.12
CA LEU A 179 15.06 -8.38 -0.94
C LEU A 179 14.60 -7.62 -2.19
N MET A 180 15.29 -7.77 -3.33
CA MET A 180 14.73 -7.37 -4.61
C MET A 180 13.76 -8.44 -5.13
N GLY A 181 12.61 -7.99 -5.66
CA GLY A 181 11.68 -8.87 -6.37
C GLY A 181 11.76 -8.77 -7.89
N HIS A 182 12.44 -7.74 -8.38
CA HIS A 182 12.55 -7.38 -9.78
C HIS A 182 13.98 -6.89 -10.10
N PRO A 183 14.36 -6.77 -11.39
CA PRO A 183 15.63 -6.18 -11.80
C PRO A 183 15.92 -4.82 -11.15
N LEU A 184 17.21 -4.51 -10.95
CA LEU A 184 17.66 -3.23 -10.38
C LEU A 184 17.11 -2.03 -11.18
N GLU A 185 17.06 -2.14 -12.50
CA GLU A 185 16.58 -1.09 -13.40
C GLU A 185 15.16 -0.62 -13.03
N ASP A 186 14.27 -1.51 -12.62
CA ASP A 186 12.89 -1.15 -12.27
C ASP A 186 12.84 -0.31 -10.98
N TYR A 187 13.69 -0.65 -10.01
CA TYR A 187 13.85 0.15 -8.79
C TYR A 187 14.45 1.52 -9.10
N LEU A 188 15.37 1.63 -10.06
CA LEU A 188 15.90 2.91 -10.50
C LEU A 188 14.84 3.72 -11.30
N ASP A 189 14.03 3.06 -12.12
CA ASP A 189 12.88 3.65 -12.83
C ASP A 189 11.87 4.28 -11.84
N SER A 190 11.68 3.68 -10.66
CA SER A 190 10.84 4.24 -9.60
C SER A 190 11.27 5.65 -9.16
N TYR A 191 12.57 5.96 -9.16
CA TYR A 191 13.07 7.30 -8.82
C TYR A 191 12.65 8.32 -9.89
N SER A 192 12.75 7.97 -11.17
CA SER A 192 12.28 8.84 -12.25
C SER A 192 10.78 9.12 -12.17
N ILE A 193 9.97 8.08 -11.88
CA ILE A 193 8.52 8.23 -11.73
C ILE A 193 8.20 9.16 -10.55
N ILE A 194 8.86 8.97 -9.40
CA ILE A 194 8.67 9.77 -8.19
C ILE A 194 9.10 11.22 -8.39
N TRP A 195 10.22 11.42 -9.10
CA TRP A 195 10.67 12.74 -9.51
C TRP A 195 9.61 13.43 -10.36
N ALA A 196 9.12 12.78 -11.41
CA ALA A 196 8.10 13.35 -12.29
C ALA A 196 6.78 13.66 -11.55
N MET A 197 6.31 12.73 -10.71
CA MET A 197 5.12 12.92 -9.88
C MET A 197 5.29 14.13 -8.94
N THR A 198 6.45 14.30 -8.32
CA THR A 198 6.71 15.45 -7.43
C THR A 198 6.84 16.76 -8.19
N GLN A 199 7.61 16.79 -9.28
CA GLN A 199 7.86 18.01 -10.06
C GLN A 199 6.60 18.53 -10.77
N THR A 200 5.62 17.68 -11.02
CA THR A 200 4.32 18.07 -11.58
C THR A 200 3.35 18.50 -10.47
N ALA A 201 3.33 17.81 -9.33
CA ALA A 201 2.49 18.19 -8.18
C ALA A 201 2.82 19.58 -7.63
N LYS A 202 4.13 19.93 -7.52
CA LYS A 202 4.58 21.23 -6.98
C LYS A 202 4.07 22.46 -7.74
N LYS A 203 3.58 22.28 -8.96
CA LYS A 203 2.99 23.38 -9.75
C LYS A 203 1.68 23.89 -9.15
N THR A 204 1.03 23.07 -8.31
CA THR A 204 -0.30 23.32 -7.77
C THR A 204 -0.37 23.12 -6.26
N ALA A 205 0.36 22.16 -5.72
CA ALA A 205 0.21 21.65 -4.36
C ALA A 205 1.54 21.61 -3.61
N ASP A 206 1.52 21.14 -2.36
CA ASP A 206 2.68 21.09 -1.47
C ASP A 206 3.13 19.64 -1.27
N PRO A 207 3.99 19.10 -2.17
CA PRO A 207 4.46 17.73 -2.06
C PRO A 207 5.54 17.55 -1.01
N THR A 208 5.58 16.36 -0.44
CA THR A 208 6.68 15.84 0.38
C THR A 208 7.02 14.44 -0.10
N MET A 209 8.30 14.09 -0.09
CA MET A 209 8.75 12.73 -0.41
C MET A 209 9.10 11.97 0.86
N ASN A 210 8.87 10.67 0.89
CA ASN A 210 9.28 9.82 2.01
C ASN A 210 9.56 8.39 1.58
N ALA A 211 10.51 7.76 2.26
CA ALA A 211 10.79 6.33 2.14
C ALA A 211 11.41 5.82 3.43
N CYS A 212 11.32 4.50 3.66
CA CYS A 212 12.00 3.85 4.77
C CYS A 212 12.41 2.42 4.38
N THR A 213 13.26 1.81 5.18
CA THR A 213 13.65 0.40 4.99
C THR A 213 12.43 -0.51 5.13
N PHE A 214 12.24 -1.39 4.14
CA PHE A 214 11.20 -2.42 4.14
C PHE A 214 11.72 -3.70 4.83
N ARG A 215 10.77 -4.56 5.22
CA ARG A 215 11.01 -5.82 5.92
C ARG A 215 10.73 -7.01 5.02
N GLY A 216 11.47 -8.10 5.23
CA GLY A 216 11.25 -9.36 4.51
C GLY A 216 10.00 -10.11 5.00
N SER A 217 9.55 -9.82 6.21
CA SER A 217 8.33 -10.36 6.81
C SER A 217 7.51 -9.25 7.47
N MET A 218 6.20 -9.40 7.43
CA MET A 218 5.27 -8.51 8.14
C MET A 218 5.32 -8.66 9.66
N LEU A 219 5.96 -9.71 10.18
CA LEU A 219 6.14 -9.92 11.61
C LEU A 219 7.32 -9.12 12.19
N GLU A 220 8.18 -8.57 11.33
CA GLU A 220 9.30 -7.74 11.75
C GLU A 220 8.82 -6.36 12.21
N LYS A 221 9.58 -5.72 13.11
CA LYS A 221 9.28 -4.36 13.56
C LYS A 221 9.50 -3.36 12.43
N SER A 222 8.67 -2.33 12.34
CA SER A 222 8.86 -1.24 11.39
C SER A 222 10.20 -0.52 11.58
N GLU A 223 10.59 0.26 10.57
CA GLU A 223 11.69 1.21 10.73
C GLU A 223 11.31 2.26 11.77
N ARG A 224 12.19 2.46 12.74
CA ARG A 224 11.91 3.10 14.03
C ARG A 224 11.51 4.57 13.92
N VAL A 225 12.14 5.33 13.03
CA VAL A 225 11.84 6.76 12.85
C VAL A 225 10.46 6.93 12.20
N SER A 226 10.19 6.13 11.18
CA SER A 226 8.92 6.12 10.46
C SER A 226 7.79 5.65 11.38
N GLU A 227 8.06 4.66 12.24
CA GLU A 227 7.14 4.20 13.28
C GLU A 227 6.85 5.28 14.33
N LEU A 228 7.86 6.03 14.79
CA LEU A 228 7.65 7.14 15.72
C LEU A 228 6.79 8.22 15.07
N ARG A 229 7.07 8.62 13.82
CA ARG A 229 6.26 9.60 13.07
C ARG A 229 4.80 9.15 12.94
N ALA A 230 4.57 7.89 12.58
CA ALA A 230 3.24 7.31 12.51
C ALA A 230 2.56 7.31 13.88
N THR A 231 3.30 6.96 14.94
CA THR A 231 2.78 6.96 16.32
C THR A 231 2.32 8.35 16.74
N LEU A 232 3.16 9.37 16.56
CA LEU A 232 2.83 10.75 16.90
C LEU A 232 1.59 11.22 16.15
N LEU A 233 1.51 11.00 14.84
CA LEU A 233 0.33 11.36 14.04
C LEU A 233 -0.94 10.64 14.51
N GLY A 234 -0.88 9.32 14.73
CA GLY A 234 -2.05 8.56 15.17
C GLY A 234 -2.54 8.97 16.57
N CYS A 235 -1.60 9.26 17.48
CA CYS A 235 -1.92 9.78 18.80
C CYS A 235 -2.53 11.18 18.73
N GLU A 236 -2.01 12.06 17.87
CA GLU A 236 -2.56 13.40 17.63
C GLU A 236 -4.01 13.33 17.14
N LEU A 237 -4.30 12.45 16.18
CA LEU A 237 -5.65 12.21 15.66
C LEU A 237 -6.63 11.56 16.67
N SER A 238 -6.13 11.10 17.80
CA SER A 238 -6.91 10.40 18.84
C SER A 238 -6.73 11.01 20.24
N LYS A 239 -6.06 12.16 20.37
CA LYS A 239 -5.64 12.72 21.67
C LYS A 239 -6.79 13.12 22.58
N ASP A 240 -7.97 13.38 22.01
CA ASP A 240 -9.17 13.75 22.74
C ASP A 240 -9.97 12.55 23.26
N ILE A 241 -9.49 11.32 23.02
CA ILE A 241 -10.11 10.13 23.58
C ILE A 241 -9.79 10.01 25.06
N ASP A 242 -10.84 9.77 25.85
CA ASP A 242 -10.78 9.56 27.29
C ASP A 242 -10.21 8.16 27.63
N GLU A 243 -8.92 7.96 27.38
CA GLU A 243 -8.14 6.75 27.66
C GLU A 243 -6.71 7.12 28.09
N GLY A 244 -6.10 6.32 28.97
CA GLY A 244 -4.81 6.62 29.61
C GLY A 244 -3.72 7.12 28.66
N PRO A 245 -3.31 6.34 27.65
CA PRO A 245 -2.27 6.76 26.70
C PRO A 245 -2.56 8.09 26.00
N PHE A 246 -3.81 8.33 25.59
CA PHE A 246 -4.19 9.53 24.84
C PHE A 246 -4.30 10.76 25.73
N LYS A 247 -4.75 10.62 26.98
CA LYS A 247 -4.68 11.71 27.99
C LYS A 247 -3.25 12.16 28.24
N LYS A 248 -2.32 11.21 28.40
CA LYS A 248 -0.90 11.51 28.59
C LYS A 248 -0.29 12.15 27.35
N TYR A 249 -0.62 11.61 26.17
CA TYR A 249 -0.19 12.20 24.91
C TYR A 249 -0.74 13.61 24.70
N LYS A 250 -2.01 13.90 25.04
CA LYS A 250 -2.61 15.24 24.90
C LYS A 250 -1.83 16.29 25.66
N ARG A 251 -1.40 15.99 26.89
CA ARG A 251 -0.53 16.87 27.69
C ARG A 251 0.83 17.08 27.01
N LEU A 252 1.46 16.01 26.53
CA LEU A 252 2.71 16.08 25.78
C LEU A 252 2.57 16.94 24.51
N SER A 253 1.50 16.72 23.75
CA SER A 253 1.17 17.45 22.52
C SER A 253 1.02 18.95 22.79
N GLN A 254 0.35 19.35 23.87
CA GLN A 254 0.24 20.77 24.26
C GLN A 254 1.60 21.40 24.61
N LEU A 255 2.46 20.68 25.34
CA LEU A 255 3.75 21.19 25.80
C LEU A 255 4.80 21.27 24.68
N LEU A 256 4.73 20.37 23.71
CA LEU A 256 5.63 20.31 22.55
C LEU A 256 5.00 20.85 21.25
N LYS A 257 3.78 21.41 21.32
CA LYS A 257 3.01 21.93 20.18
C LYS A 257 2.92 20.91 19.02
N LEU A 258 2.58 19.66 19.33
CA LEU A 258 2.58 18.56 18.35
C LEU A 258 1.36 18.57 17.42
N ASP A 259 0.39 19.46 17.65
CA ASP A 259 -0.75 19.65 16.76
C ASP A 259 -0.37 20.20 15.38
N ARG A 260 0.86 20.69 15.22
CA ARG A 260 1.48 21.01 13.92
C ARG A 260 1.82 19.78 13.07
N ILE A 261 1.78 18.56 13.64
CA ILE A 261 1.83 17.33 12.86
C ILE A 261 0.47 17.14 12.20
N LYS A 262 0.38 17.44 10.91
CA LYS A 262 -0.88 17.35 10.16
C LYS A 262 -0.96 16.12 9.26
N PRO A 263 -2.15 15.55 9.03
CA PRO A 263 -2.33 14.53 8.02
C PRO A 263 -2.15 15.13 6.61
N ILE A 264 -1.73 14.28 5.68
CA ILE A 264 -1.76 14.57 4.24
C ILE A 264 -3.21 14.71 3.74
N ASP A 265 -3.39 15.32 2.57
CA ASP A 265 -4.69 15.42 1.88
C ASP A 265 -4.84 14.35 0.78
N LEU A 266 -3.71 13.89 0.25
CA LEU A 266 -3.63 12.74 -0.64
C LEU A 266 -2.23 12.12 -0.64
N SER A 267 -2.12 10.87 -1.11
CA SER A 267 -0.84 10.22 -1.36
C SER A 267 -0.77 9.46 -2.66
N PHE A 268 0.44 9.45 -3.24
CA PHE A 268 0.88 8.52 -4.27
C PHE A 268 2.08 7.73 -3.75
N SER A 269 2.10 6.41 -3.92
CA SER A 269 3.24 5.60 -3.49
C SER A 269 3.65 4.57 -4.54
N ILE A 270 4.94 4.23 -4.58
CA ILE A 270 5.45 3.05 -5.29
C ILE A 270 5.80 1.96 -4.26
N SER A 271 5.13 0.82 -4.35
CA SER A 271 5.44 -0.37 -3.54
C SER A 271 6.41 -1.30 -4.24
N ALA A 272 7.21 -2.03 -3.47
CA ALA A 272 8.03 -3.13 -3.95
C ALA A 272 7.87 -4.35 -3.04
N LYS A 273 8.63 -5.41 -3.33
CA LYS A 273 8.73 -6.60 -2.48
C LYS A 273 9.01 -6.22 -1.02
N GLY A 274 8.29 -6.86 -0.10
CA GLY A 274 8.45 -6.71 1.34
C GLY A 274 7.32 -5.92 1.98
N TYR A 275 7.54 -5.51 3.24
CA TYR A 275 6.51 -4.95 4.10
C TYR A 275 7.01 -3.74 4.89
N PRO A 276 6.13 -2.81 5.30
CA PRO A 276 6.51 -1.71 6.21
C PRO A 276 6.83 -2.19 7.64
N GLY A 277 6.51 -3.45 8.00
CA GLY A 277 6.66 -4.01 9.35
C GLY A 277 5.49 -3.72 10.29
N LYS A 278 5.58 -4.21 11.53
CA LYS A 278 4.59 -4.04 12.59
C LYS A 278 4.65 -2.65 13.21
N HIS A 279 3.49 -2.03 13.32
CA HIS A 279 3.29 -0.77 14.06
C HIS A 279 3.02 -1.06 15.54
N LEU A 280 4.04 -0.97 16.40
CA LEU A 280 3.98 -1.42 17.80
C LEU A 280 2.83 -0.79 18.59
N PHE A 281 2.64 0.52 18.46
CA PHE A 281 1.57 1.22 19.18
C PHE A 281 0.19 0.71 18.75
N GLY A 282 0.00 0.48 17.46
CA GLY A 282 -1.23 -0.06 16.90
C GLY A 282 -1.50 -1.50 17.32
N GLU A 283 -0.46 -2.33 17.34
CA GLU A 283 -0.52 -3.75 17.73
C GLU A 283 -0.89 -3.92 19.21
N ILE A 284 -0.46 -2.99 20.07
CA ILE A 284 -0.56 -3.13 21.53
C ILE A 284 -1.68 -2.28 22.14
N ILE A 285 -1.84 -1.05 21.65
CA ILE A 285 -2.82 -0.08 22.16
C ILE A 285 -3.98 0.09 21.17
N GLY A 286 -3.66 0.23 19.88
CA GLY A 286 -4.62 0.60 18.84
C GLY A 286 -5.12 2.06 18.97
N TYR A 287 -5.67 2.60 17.90
CA TYR A 287 -6.24 3.95 17.88
C TYR A 287 -7.77 3.89 17.94
N PRO A 288 -8.38 4.18 19.10
CA PRO A 288 -9.82 4.09 19.27
C PRO A 288 -10.56 5.12 18.41
N SER A 289 -11.69 4.66 17.87
CA SER A 289 -12.72 5.55 17.32
C SER A 289 -13.32 6.45 18.41
N PRO A 290 -13.90 7.63 18.08
CA PRO A 290 -14.48 8.54 19.06
C PRO A 290 -15.57 7.93 19.95
N ASN A 291 -16.33 6.96 19.42
CA ASN A 291 -17.36 6.22 20.16
C ASN A 291 -16.82 4.97 20.88
N LYS A 292 -15.50 4.73 20.80
CA LYS A 292 -14.79 3.59 21.42
C LYS A 292 -15.29 2.20 20.99
N LYS A 293 -16.08 2.09 19.92
CA LYS A 293 -16.62 0.80 19.42
C LYS A 293 -15.58 -0.01 18.64
N THR A 294 -14.58 0.66 18.10
CA THR A 294 -13.52 0.02 17.31
C THR A 294 -12.17 0.71 17.49
N ARG A 295 -11.11 0.06 17.00
CA ARG A 295 -9.72 0.53 17.02
C ARG A 295 -9.03 0.29 15.67
N TRP A 296 -8.26 1.27 15.24
CA TRP A 296 -7.38 1.19 14.07
C TRP A 296 -5.99 0.70 14.46
N GLN A 297 -5.34 -0.05 13.57
CA GLN A 297 -4.00 -0.61 13.80
C GLN A 297 -2.92 0.32 13.27
N THR A 298 -3.22 1.24 12.37
CA THR A 298 -2.27 2.27 11.92
C THR A 298 -2.97 3.62 11.71
N PRO A 299 -2.25 4.74 11.81
CA PRO A 299 -2.80 6.04 11.41
C PRO A 299 -3.20 6.08 9.94
N GLY A 300 -2.50 5.37 9.04
CA GLY A 300 -2.85 5.29 7.62
C GLY A 300 -4.24 4.72 7.39
N GLN A 301 -4.59 3.62 8.07
CA GLN A 301 -5.94 3.05 7.99
C GLN A 301 -7.01 4.04 8.44
N MET A 302 -6.73 4.81 9.50
CA MET A 302 -7.66 5.81 10.04
C MET A 302 -7.80 7.05 9.13
N ILE A 303 -6.69 7.48 8.51
CA ILE A 303 -6.65 8.65 7.61
C ILE A 303 -7.36 8.34 6.30
N TYR A 304 -7.08 7.20 5.68
CA TYR A 304 -7.71 6.79 4.43
C TYR A 304 -9.12 6.25 4.66
N LYS A 305 -9.35 5.56 5.79
CA LYS A 305 -10.65 5.06 6.22
C LYS A 305 -11.41 4.31 5.12
N LEU A 306 -10.72 3.38 4.48
CA LEU A 306 -11.23 2.67 3.30
C LEU A 306 -12.43 1.77 3.65
N ASP A 307 -13.34 1.62 2.70
CA ASP A 307 -14.62 0.93 2.84
C ASP A 307 -14.49 -0.52 3.33
N PHE A 308 -13.41 -1.22 2.96
CA PHE A 308 -13.17 -2.61 3.31
C PHE A 308 -12.63 -2.86 4.72
N TYR A 309 -12.29 -1.81 5.48
CA TYR A 309 -11.93 -1.98 6.88
C TYR A 309 -13.19 -2.14 7.76
N PRO A 310 -13.30 -3.19 8.59
CA PRO A 310 -14.42 -3.35 9.54
C PRO A 310 -14.64 -2.13 10.43
N GLN A 311 -13.56 -1.44 10.79
CA GLN A 311 -13.54 -0.23 11.59
C GLN A 311 -14.34 0.92 10.96
N THR A 312 -14.35 1.02 9.62
CA THR A 312 -14.98 2.11 8.86
C THR A 312 -16.47 2.23 9.13
N LYS A 313 -17.14 1.08 9.36
CA LYS A 313 -18.57 1.02 9.73
C LYS A 313 -18.87 1.71 11.06
N TYR A 314 -17.92 1.69 12.00
CA TYR A 314 -18.13 2.15 13.38
C TYR A 314 -17.59 3.56 13.63
N ASP A 315 -16.53 3.96 12.95
CA ASP A 315 -15.94 5.28 13.12
C ASP A 315 -16.73 6.34 12.36
N LYS A 316 -17.15 7.42 13.03
CA LYS A 316 -17.95 8.50 12.41
C LYS A 316 -17.11 9.61 11.80
N ARG A 317 -15.78 9.62 12.01
CA ARG A 317 -14.89 10.63 11.42
C ARG A 317 -14.88 10.55 9.89
N ASP A 318 -14.57 11.66 9.25
CA ASP A 318 -14.41 11.68 7.79
C ASP A 318 -13.04 11.14 7.39
N PRO A 319 -12.92 10.47 6.23
CA PRO A 319 -11.62 10.21 5.64
C PRO A 319 -10.88 11.55 5.45
N MET A 320 -9.62 11.56 5.84
CA MET A 320 -8.78 12.77 5.83
C MET A 320 -7.94 12.86 4.55
N ALA A 321 -7.68 11.73 3.89
CA ALA A 321 -6.92 11.68 2.65
C ALA A 321 -7.48 10.62 1.68
N ARG A 322 -7.11 10.77 0.41
CA ARG A 322 -7.29 9.77 -0.66
C ARG A 322 -5.93 9.21 -1.10
N VAL A 323 -5.89 7.98 -1.60
CA VAL A 323 -4.62 7.30 -1.90
C VAL A 323 -4.67 6.58 -3.24
N ALA A 324 -3.60 6.66 -4.02
CA ALA A 324 -3.35 5.66 -5.06
C ALA A 324 -1.89 5.20 -5.02
N PHE A 325 -1.61 4.06 -5.62
CA PHE A 325 -0.26 3.51 -5.65
C PHE A 325 -0.04 2.70 -6.93
N THR A 326 1.23 2.56 -7.29
CA THR A 326 1.71 1.59 -8.28
C THR A 326 2.73 0.66 -7.60
N GLU A 327 3.17 -0.39 -8.27
CA GLU A 327 4.38 -1.11 -7.88
C GLU A 327 5.62 -0.62 -8.66
N THR A 328 6.79 -1.08 -8.25
CA THR A 328 8.06 -0.87 -8.95
C THR A 328 7.97 -1.47 -10.35
N ILE A 329 7.78 -0.61 -11.36
CA ILE A 329 7.64 -0.99 -12.77
C ILE A 329 8.53 -0.13 -13.68
N PRO A 330 8.89 -0.62 -14.88
CA PRO A 330 9.60 0.16 -15.87
C PRO A 330 8.86 1.44 -16.28
N ILE A 331 9.61 2.51 -16.57
CA ILE A 331 9.08 3.80 -17.05
C ILE A 331 8.20 3.61 -18.29
N ASP A 332 8.60 2.73 -19.20
CA ASP A 332 7.86 2.47 -20.44
C ASP A 332 6.47 1.92 -20.15
N ILE A 333 6.39 0.94 -19.24
CA ILE A 333 5.12 0.35 -18.83
C ILE A 333 4.27 1.38 -18.08
N PHE A 334 4.88 2.17 -17.18
CA PHE A 334 4.17 3.24 -16.48
C PHE A 334 3.56 4.25 -17.46
N ILE A 335 4.32 4.72 -18.45
CA ILE A 335 3.82 5.65 -19.47
C ILE A 335 2.73 4.98 -20.32
N GLU A 336 3.00 3.81 -20.90
CA GLU A 336 2.09 3.16 -21.85
C GLU A 336 0.72 2.85 -21.24
N THR A 337 0.69 2.50 -19.96
CA THR A 337 -0.54 2.10 -19.26
C THR A 337 -1.32 3.27 -18.66
N ASN A 338 -0.69 4.43 -18.47
CA ASN A 338 -1.30 5.60 -17.80
C ASN A 338 -1.40 6.86 -18.65
N LEU A 339 -0.65 6.96 -19.75
CA LEU A 339 -0.79 8.02 -20.76
C LEU A 339 -1.97 7.68 -21.68
N VAL A 340 -3.17 7.69 -21.10
CA VAL A 340 -4.42 7.24 -21.69
C VAL A 340 -5.53 8.26 -21.48
N ASP A 341 -6.63 8.09 -22.20
CA ASP A 341 -7.87 8.80 -21.89
C ASP A 341 -8.57 8.08 -20.73
N TRP A 342 -8.49 8.64 -19.53
CA TRP A 342 -9.10 8.05 -18.34
C TRP A 342 -10.62 8.04 -18.40
N SER A 343 -11.25 8.87 -19.24
CA SER A 343 -12.70 8.81 -19.45
C SER A 343 -13.11 7.55 -20.22
N ASP A 344 -12.30 7.09 -21.18
CA ASP A 344 -12.52 5.81 -21.89
C ASP A 344 -12.36 4.62 -20.93
N ILE A 345 -11.32 4.62 -20.09
CA ILE A 345 -11.13 3.58 -19.06
C ILE A 345 -12.34 3.50 -18.12
N ARG A 346 -12.83 4.64 -17.63
CA ARG A 346 -14.05 4.73 -16.81
C ARG A 346 -15.28 4.17 -17.51
N ALA A 347 -15.47 4.54 -18.78
CA ALA A 347 -16.61 4.09 -19.56
C ALA A 347 -16.59 2.56 -19.76
N ARG A 348 -15.42 1.97 -20.03
CA ARG A 348 -15.27 0.51 -20.14
C ARG A 348 -15.59 -0.20 -18.82
N ASN A 349 -15.06 0.29 -17.71
CA ASN A 349 -15.36 -0.25 -16.38
C ASN A 349 -16.86 -0.14 -16.06
N GLN A 350 -17.48 1.00 -16.41
CA GLN A 350 -18.90 1.21 -16.18
C GLN A 350 -19.77 0.21 -16.95
N LYS A 351 -19.45 -0.08 -18.22
CA LYS A 351 -20.21 -1.06 -19.02
C LYS A 351 -20.23 -2.45 -18.37
N VAL A 352 -19.06 -2.93 -17.92
CA VAL A 352 -18.97 -4.22 -17.23
C VAL A 352 -19.72 -4.18 -15.91
N LYS A 353 -19.54 -3.11 -15.13
CA LYS A 353 -20.27 -2.89 -13.87
C LYS A 353 -21.79 -2.90 -14.07
N ASP A 354 -22.31 -2.18 -15.06
CA ASP A 354 -23.75 -2.07 -15.34
C ASP A 354 -24.38 -3.43 -15.66
N ILE A 355 -23.61 -4.35 -16.25
CA ILE A 355 -24.06 -5.72 -16.49
C ILE A 355 -24.03 -6.51 -15.18
N MET A 356 -22.92 -6.49 -14.45
CA MET A 356 -22.78 -7.20 -13.18
C MET A 356 -23.81 -6.75 -12.14
N ASP A 357 -24.13 -5.45 -12.10
CA ASP A 357 -25.13 -4.86 -11.19
C ASP A 357 -26.55 -5.39 -11.41
N LYS A 358 -26.85 -6.01 -12.56
CA LYS A 358 -28.16 -6.64 -12.84
C LYS A 358 -28.22 -8.08 -12.35
N CYS A 359 -27.07 -8.72 -12.19
CA CYS A 359 -26.96 -10.16 -12.00
C CYS A 359 -27.07 -10.55 -10.52
N ASP A 360 -27.70 -11.70 -10.28
CA ASP A 360 -27.70 -12.37 -8.97
C ASP A 360 -26.54 -13.37 -8.87
N VAL A 361 -26.19 -13.97 -10.01
CA VAL A 361 -25.10 -14.93 -10.15
C VAL A 361 -24.35 -14.70 -11.46
N ILE A 362 -23.04 -14.92 -11.47
CA ILE A 362 -22.18 -14.91 -12.65
C ILE A 362 -21.60 -16.30 -12.88
N HIS A 363 -21.63 -16.77 -14.12
CA HIS A 363 -21.01 -18.01 -14.56
C HIS A 363 -19.78 -17.72 -15.40
N VAL A 364 -18.72 -18.50 -15.17
CA VAL A 364 -17.45 -18.42 -15.90
C VAL A 364 -17.11 -19.82 -16.37
N GLU A 365 -16.97 -20.01 -17.68
CA GLU A 365 -16.72 -21.33 -18.27
C GLU A 365 -15.63 -21.23 -19.33
N GLY A 366 -14.61 -22.09 -19.25
CA GLY A 366 -13.53 -22.14 -20.22
C GLY A 366 -12.63 -23.35 -20.02
N LYS A 367 -11.67 -23.52 -20.92
CA LYS A 367 -10.73 -24.63 -20.89
C LYS A 367 -9.33 -24.23 -21.31
N LEU A 368 -8.35 -24.72 -20.58
CA LEU A 368 -6.93 -24.59 -20.90
C LEU A 368 -6.40 -25.94 -21.40
N LYS A 369 -6.15 -26.03 -22.72
CA LYS A 369 -5.53 -27.18 -23.41
C LYS A 369 -6.12 -28.56 -23.06
N GLU A 370 -7.45 -28.71 -23.13
CA GLU A 370 -8.23 -29.94 -22.81
C GLU A 370 -8.00 -30.56 -21.41
N LYS A 371 -6.97 -30.13 -20.69
CA LYS A 371 -6.49 -30.70 -19.43
C LYS A 371 -7.09 -29.99 -18.22
N TYR A 372 -7.21 -28.67 -18.27
CA TYR A 372 -7.77 -27.89 -17.17
C TYR A 372 -9.04 -27.18 -17.61
N VAL A 373 -10.00 -27.12 -16.70
CA VAL A 373 -11.31 -26.50 -16.92
C VAL A 373 -11.52 -25.43 -15.87
N THR A 374 -11.86 -24.23 -16.33
CA THR A 374 -12.40 -23.17 -15.48
C THR A 374 -13.91 -23.29 -15.56
N LYS A 375 -14.57 -23.51 -14.43
CA LYS A 375 -16.03 -23.55 -14.30
C LYS A 375 -16.40 -22.99 -12.95
N LEU A 376 -16.90 -21.77 -12.92
CA LEU A 376 -17.29 -21.07 -11.70
C LEU A 376 -18.74 -20.64 -11.71
N GLU A 377 -19.29 -20.60 -10.50
CA GLU A 377 -20.50 -19.87 -10.14
C GLU A 377 -20.14 -18.85 -9.05
N VAL A 378 -20.46 -17.59 -9.29
CA VAL A 378 -20.12 -16.45 -8.42
C VAL A 378 -21.42 -15.78 -7.96
N GLY A 379 -21.75 -15.93 -6.68
CA GLY A 379 -22.97 -15.36 -6.11
C GLY A 379 -22.79 -13.90 -5.69
N LEU A 380 -23.77 -13.05 -6.00
CA LEU A 380 -23.75 -11.61 -5.70
C LEU A 380 -24.83 -11.17 -4.72
N ILE A 381 -25.78 -12.03 -4.35
CA ILE A 381 -26.86 -11.71 -3.40
C ILE A 381 -26.48 -12.23 -2.02
N LYS A 382 -26.52 -11.35 -1.03
CA LYS A 382 -26.28 -11.66 0.39
C LYS A 382 -27.46 -12.42 0.98
N GLU A 383 -27.25 -13.06 2.12
CA GLU A 383 -28.29 -13.81 2.83
C GLU A 383 -29.52 -12.95 3.21
N ASP A 384 -29.32 -11.64 3.43
CA ASP A 384 -30.39 -10.69 3.74
C ASP A 384 -31.15 -10.17 2.50
N GLY A 385 -30.83 -10.69 1.31
CA GLY A 385 -31.40 -10.27 0.02
C GLY A 385 -30.81 -9.00 -0.57
N SER A 386 -29.90 -8.32 0.12
CA SER A 386 -29.15 -7.18 -0.44
C SER A 386 -28.04 -7.66 -1.38
N ARG A 387 -27.54 -6.79 -2.26
CA ARG A 387 -26.53 -7.14 -3.27
C ARG A 387 -25.12 -6.74 -2.82
N ARG A 388 -24.13 -7.55 -3.20
CA ARG A 388 -22.70 -7.23 -3.15
C ARG A 388 -22.38 -6.05 -4.05
N TRP A 389 -21.49 -5.17 -3.61
CA TRP A 389 -21.19 -3.97 -4.38
C TRP A 389 -20.18 -4.26 -5.48
N VAL A 390 -20.61 -4.07 -6.73
CA VAL A 390 -19.71 -4.06 -7.88
C VAL A 390 -18.99 -2.71 -7.95
N ARG A 391 -17.68 -2.73 -7.93
CA ARG A 391 -16.78 -1.58 -7.93
C ARG A 391 -16.14 -1.41 -9.31
N ARG A 392 -15.58 -0.22 -9.53
CA ARG A 392 -14.71 0.07 -10.67
C ARG A 392 -13.34 0.41 -10.13
N SER A 393 -12.30 -0.12 -10.75
CA SER A 393 -10.93 0.33 -10.55
C SER A 393 -10.55 1.24 -11.72
N ASP A 394 -11.23 2.37 -11.83
CA ASP A 394 -10.93 3.40 -12.82
C ASP A 394 -10.03 4.52 -12.25
N THR A 395 -9.45 4.25 -11.08
CA THR A 395 -8.50 5.13 -10.37
C THR A 395 -9.12 6.47 -9.95
N ASP A 396 -10.45 6.61 -9.90
CA ASP A 396 -11.07 7.87 -9.48
C ASP A 396 -10.89 8.12 -7.97
N VAL A 397 -9.79 8.78 -7.64
CA VAL A 397 -9.44 9.25 -6.30
C VAL A 397 -9.49 10.78 -6.24
N LYS A 398 -10.52 11.39 -6.83
CA LYS A 398 -10.70 12.86 -6.86
C LYS A 398 -11.19 13.44 -5.54
N GLU A 399 -11.90 12.64 -4.76
CA GLU A 399 -12.47 13.06 -3.49
C GLU A 399 -11.92 12.22 -2.35
N LYS A 400 -11.87 12.81 -1.14
CA LYS A 400 -11.49 12.09 0.07
C LYS A 400 -12.59 11.12 0.51
N LEU A 401 -13.86 11.51 0.32
CA LEU A 401 -15.04 10.76 0.72
C LEU A 401 -15.64 10.05 -0.50
N ASN A 402 -15.83 8.75 -0.39
CA ASN A 402 -16.52 7.97 -1.40
C ASN A 402 -18.03 8.22 -1.32
N ARG A 403 -18.55 9.12 -2.17
CA ARG A 403 -19.97 9.49 -2.18
C ARG A 403 -20.88 8.37 -2.67
N GLU A 404 -20.42 7.52 -3.59
CA GLU A 404 -21.19 6.37 -4.06
C GLU A 404 -21.45 5.40 -2.91
N TYR A 405 -20.38 5.04 -2.19
CA TYR A 405 -20.47 4.17 -1.02
C TYR A 405 -21.31 4.78 0.10
N LEU A 406 -21.14 6.09 0.37
CA LEU A 406 -21.97 6.80 1.36
C LEU A 406 -23.45 6.79 0.98
N LYS A 407 -23.80 7.04 -0.27
CA LYS A 407 -25.19 7.03 -0.75
C LYS A 407 -25.82 5.64 -0.61
N MET A 408 -25.04 4.59 -0.89
CA MET A 408 -25.51 3.21 -0.87
C MET A 408 -25.65 2.66 0.56
N THR A 409 -24.72 2.99 1.46
CA THR A 409 -24.59 2.32 2.77
C THR A 409 -24.81 3.22 3.98
N GLY A 410 -24.81 4.55 3.79
CA GLY A 410 -24.74 5.52 4.89
C GLY A 410 -23.37 5.57 5.60
N ILE A 411 -22.38 4.82 5.15
CA ILE A 411 -21.04 4.74 5.75
C ILE A 411 -20.09 5.74 5.07
N ARG A 412 -19.41 6.55 5.88
CA ARG A 412 -18.39 7.50 5.42
C ARG A 412 -17.06 6.77 5.21
N ALA A 413 -16.72 6.40 3.99
CA ALA A 413 -15.46 5.73 3.64
C ALA A 413 -14.61 6.59 2.70
N GLY A 414 -13.30 6.35 2.65
CA GLY A 414 -12.41 7.05 1.73
C GLY A 414 -12.20 6.37 0.38
N CYS A 415 -11.46 7.05 -0.50
CA CYS A 415 -11.17 6.58 -1.86
C CYS A 415 -9.75 6.03 -2.00
N MET A 416 -9.62 4.95 -2.77
CA MET A 416 -8.37 4.27 -3.12
C MET A 416 -8.36 3.91 -4.62
N GLY A 417 -7.19 3.88 -5.24
CA GLY A 417 -7.02 3.35 -6.59
C GLY A 417 -5.66 2.71 -6.83
N ASN A 418 -5.59 1.77 -7.78
CA ASN A 418 -4.33 1.26 -8.33
C ASN A 418 -3.94 2.13 -9.53
N ILE A 419 -2.65 2.28 -9.82
CA ILE A 419 -2.16 2.94 -11.03
C ILE A 419 -1.23 1.93 -11.73
N PRO A 420 -1.56 1.41 -12.92
CA PRO A 420 -2.76 1.70 -13.71
C PRO A 420 -4.04 1.10 -13.11
N GLY A 421 -5.18 1.58 -13.62
CA GLY A 421 -6.48 0.94 -13.39
C GLY A 421 -7.01 0.24 -14.64
N GLY A 422 -8.26 -0.20 -14.57
CA GLY A 422 -9.01 -0.81 -15.65
C GLY A 422 -9.56 -2.18 -15.27
N GLU A 423 -10.46 -2.23 -14.30
CA GLU A 423 -11.31 -3.39 -14.07
C GLU A 423 -12.68 -2.99 -13.49
N ALA A 424 -13.63 -3.92 -13.58
CA ALA A 424 -14.80 -3.96 -12.72
C ALA A 424 -14.73 -5.24 -11.88
N PHE A 425 -15.03 -5.10 -10.59
CA PHE A 425 -14.82 -6.18 -9.64
C PHE A 425 -15.85 -6.17 -8.51
N THR A 426 -15.96 -7.26 -7.78
CA THR A 426 -16.83 -7.38 -6.61
C THR A 426 -16.23 -8.34 -5.61
N THR A 427 -16.56 -8.14 -4.34
CA THR A 427 -16.43 -9.23 -3.37
C THR A 427 -17.60 -10.19 -3.58
N PRO A 428 -17.34 -11.48 -3.84
CA PRO A 428 -18.42 -12.43 -4.00
C PRO A 428 -19.07 -12.76 -2.64
N GLU A 429 -20.36 -13.08 -2.66
CA GLU A 429 -21.01 -13.68 -1.50
C GLU A 429 -20.47 -15.10 -1.29
N TYR A 430 -20.44 -15.86 -2.38
CA TYR A 430 -19.88 -17.20 -2.46
C TYR A 430 -19.25 -17.42 -3.83
N MET A 431 -18.33 -18.38 -3.92
CA MET A 431 -17.79 -18.87 -5.19
C MET A 431 -17.71 -20.40 -5.17
N LYS A 432 -18.25 -21.07 -6.20
CA LYS A 432 -18.23 -22.53 -6.33
C LYS A 432 -17.59 -22.95 -7.65
N GLY A 433 -16.86 -24.06 -7.63
CA GLY A 433 -16.27 -24.66 -8.82
C GLY A 433 -14.75 -24.51 -8.88
N ILE A 434 -14.16 -24.45 -10.07
CA ILE A 434 -12.71 -24.47 -10.27
C ILE A 434 -12.30 -23.30 -11.17
N PHE A 435 -11.17 -22.66 -10.85
CA PHE A 435 -10.50 -21.75 -11.77
C PHE A 435 -9.01 -22.03 -11.90
N VAL A 436 -8.45 -21.59 -13.03
CA VAL A 436 -7.08 -21.90 -13.45
C VAL A 436 -6.32 -20.60 -13.71
N GLY A 437 -5.44 -20.23 -12.78
CA GLY A 437 -4.49 -19.13 -12.89
C GLY A 437 -3.33 -19.47 -13.81
N ASP A 438 -3.12 -18.74 -14.91
CA ASP A 438 -2.12 -19.06 -15.93
C ASP A 438 -1.31 -17.86 -16.44
N VAL A 439 -1.31 -16.75 -15.69
CA VAL A 439 -0.55 -15.52 -16.01
C VAL A 439 0.40 -15.14 -14.88
N VAL A 440 -0.11 -14.71 -13.74
CA VAL A 440 0.69 -14.26 -12.59
C VAL A 440 -0.10 -14.47 -11.30
N VAL A 441 0.59 -14.65 -10.18
CA VAL A 441 0.02 -14.60 -8.83
C VAL A 441 0.86 -13.69 -7.94
N HIS A 442 0.21 -12.90 -7.10
CA HIS A 442 0.86 -12.04 -6.13
C HIS A 442 0.76 -12.60 -4.72
N VAL A 443 1.90 -12.64 -4.01
CA VAL A 443 1.97 -13.13 -2.61
C VAL A 443 2.75 -12.16 -1.73
N ASP A 444 4.06 -12.09 -1.92
CA ASP A 444 5.01 -11.09 -1.38
C ASP A 444 5.68 -10.29 -2.51
N GLN A 445 5.51 -10.76 -3.74
CA GLN A 445 5.90 -10.17 -5.02
C GLN A 445 5.07 -10.85 -6.13
N SER A 446 5.27 -10.41 -7.37
CA SER A 446 4.68 -11.04 -8.55
C SER A 446 5.43 -12.33 -8.93
N TYR A 447 4.70 -13.44 -9.11
CA TYR A 447 5.23 -14.72 -9.56
C TYR A 447 4.56 -15.15 -10.86
N SER A 448 5.36 -15.40 -11.90
CA SER A 448 4.86 -15.83 -13.21
C SER A 448 4.26 -17.23 -13.17
N LEU A 449 3.09 -17.38 -13.79
CA LEU A 449 2.44 -18.66 -14.09
C LEU A 449 2.41 -18.86 -15.60
N ASN A 450 2.09 -20.07 -16.05
CA ASN A 450 1.87 -20.32 -17.47
C ASN A 450 0.97 -21.54 -17.70
N GLU A 451 0.57 -21.73 -18.95
CA GLU A 451 -0.30 -22.81 -19.39
C GLU A 451 0.21 -24.24 -19.09
N LYS A 452 1.53 -24.43 -18.91
CA LYS A 452 2.12 -25.74 -18.59
C LYS A 452 2.13 -25.99 -17.08
N ASN A 453 2.32 -24.93 -16.29
CA ASN A 453 2.39 -24.99 -14.84
C ASN A 453 1.46 -23.95 -14.19
N PRO A 454 0.13 -24.06 -14.39
CA PRO A 454 -0.83 -23.12 -13.85
C PRO A 454 -1.11 -23.39 -12.37
N LEU A 455 -1.70 -22.42 -11.68
CA LEU A 455 -2.27 -22.58 -10.34
C LEU A 455 -3.75 -22.97 -10.47
N VAL A 456 -4.17 -24.07 -9.85
CA VAL A 456 -5.56 -24.55 -9.90
C VAL A 456 -6.16 -24.44 -8.51
N VAL A 457 -7.31 -23.78 -8.43
CA VAL A 457 -8.03 -23.52 -7.18
C VAL A 457 -9.45 -24.02 -7.30
N GLU A 458 -9.88 -24.79 -6.30
CA GLU A 458 -11.25 -25.26 -6.15
C GLU A 458 -11.94 -24.46 -5.04
N CYS A 459 -13.17 -24.01 -5.29
CA CYS A 459 -13.97 -23.18 -4.39
C CYS A 459 -15.24 -23.92 -3.99
N TYR A 460 -15.59 -23.84 -2.70
CA TYR A 460 -16.70 -24.59 -2.09
C TYR A 460 -17.81 -23.69 -1.52
N GLY A 461 -17.87 -22.44 -1.98
CA GLY A 461 -18.79 -21.41 -1.50
C GLY A 461 -18.07 -20.40 -0.63
N ASP A 462 -17.81 -20.75 0.63
CA ASP A 462 -17.18 -19.91 1.65
C ASP A 462 -15.69 -20.22 1.89
N SER A 463 -15.14 -21.15 1.13
CA SER A 463 -13.78 -21.64 1.30
C SER A 463 -13.17 -22.02 -0.04
N TYR A 464 -11.83 -22.09 -0.09
CA TYR A 464 -11.10 -22.57 -1.26
C TYR A 464 -10.01 -23.56 -0.87
N LYS A 465 -9.53 -24.31 -1.88
CA LYS A 465 -8.36 -25.16 -1.79
C LYS A 465 -7.52 -25.06 -3.06
N ILE A 466 -6.22 -24.86 -2.89
CA ILE A 466 -5.26 -24.97 -3.99
C ILE A 466 -5.02 -26.46 -4.23
N THR A 467 -5.37 -26.96 -5.41
CA THR A 467 -5.29 -28.39 -5.75
C THR A 467 -4.09 -28.72 -6.62
N ASN A 468 -3.55 -27.74 -7.34
CA ASN A 468 -2.35 -27.89 -8.15
C ASN A 468 -1.63 -26.54 -8.33
N GLY A 469 -0.32 -26.57 -8.56
CA GLY A 469 0.48 -25.39 -8.87
C GLY A 469 1.97 -25.56 -8.61
N PRO A 470 2.79 -24.56 -8.97
CA PRO A 470 4.22 -24.59 -8.69
C PRO A 470 4.48 -24.66 -7.18
N LYS A 471 5.24 -25.67 -6.75
CA LYS A 471 5.49 -25.94 -5.32
C LYS A 471 6.02 -24.72 -4.56
N GLU A 472 6.97 -24.00 -5.14
CA GLU A 472 7.58 -22.82 -4.53
C GLU A 472 6.55 -21.72 -4.25
N ILE A 473 5.60 -21.52 -5.15
CA ILE A 473 4.51 -20.54 -4.99
C ILE A 473 3.55 -21.00 -3.89
N ILE A 474 3.18 -22.28 -3.87
CA ILE A 474 2.29 -22.84 -2.83
C ILE A 474 2.93 -22.69 -1.44
N ASP A 475 4.23 -22.95 -1.32
CA ASP A 475 4.99 -22.78 -0.07
C ASP A 475 5.00 -21.31 0.38
N LYS A 476 5.11 -20.36 -0.57
CA LYS A 476 5.00 -18.92 -0.30
C LYS A 476 3.61 -18.50 0.16
N ILE A 477 2.55 -18.97 -0.50
CA ILE A 477 1.16 -18.72 -0.10
C ILE A 477 0.93 -19.23 1.33
N LYS A 478 1.38 -20.46 1.63
CA LYS A 478 1.28 -21.03 2.97
C LYS A 478 2.00 -20.19 4.01
N LYS A 479 3.26 -19.81 3.75
CA LYS A 479 4.03 -18.93 4.64
C LYS A 479 3.28 -17.61 4.91
N ARG A 480 2.76 -16.98 3.86
CA ARG A 480 2.03 -15.71 3.97
C ARG A 480 0.76 -15.84 4.82
N LYS A 481 0.03 -16.94 4.68
CA LYS A 481 -1.13 -17.26 5.53
C LYS A 481 -0.73 -17.52 6.98
N ASP A 482 0.34 -18.27 7.22
CA ASP A 482 0.83 -18.52 8.58
C ASP A 482 1.22 -17.21 9.30
N GLU A 483 1.87 -16.29 8.59
CA GLU A 483 2.17 -14.95 9.12
C GLU A 483 0.91 -14.11 9.38
N ALA A 484 -0.05 -14.12 8.45
CA ALA A 484 -1.32 -13.41 8.58
C ALA A 484 -2.14 -13.91 9.80
N MET A 485 -2.17 -15.23 10.03
CA MET A 485 -2.83 -15.81 11.20
C MET A 485 -2.12 -15.42 12.50
N LYS A 486 -0.79 -15.38 12.52
CA LYS A 486 -0.03 -14.91 13.68
C LYS A 486 -0.39 -13.48 14.05
N LEU A 487 -0.54 -12.58 13.07
CA LEU A 487 -0.98 -11.20 13.33
C LEU A 487 -2.37 -11.15 13.98
N LEU A 488 -3.33 -11.97 13.54
CA LEU A 488 -4.65 -12.05 14.17
C LEU A 488 -4.57 -12.51 15.63
N LEU A 489 -3.76 -13.53 15.91
CA LEU A 489 -3.56 -14.06 17.26
C LEU A 489 -2.84 -13.06 18.17
N GLU A 490 -1.88 -12.30 17.64
CA GLU A 490 -1.21 -11.22 18.38
C GLU A 490 -2.19 -10.08 18.72
N ALA A 491 -3.01 -9.64 17.75
CA ALA A 491 -4.03 -8.62 17.95
C ALA A 491 -5.08 -9.04 19.01
N GLU A 492 -5.51 -10.30 18.98
CA GLU A 492 -6.41 -10.90 19.97
C GLU A 492 -5.79 -10.92 21.37
N LYS A 493 -4.57 -11.43 21.49
CA LYS A 493 -3.82 -11.46 22.75
C LYS A 493 -3.66 -10.07 23.36
N ASN A 494 -3.38 -9.06 22.54
CA ASN A 494 -3.17 -7.68 22.99
C ASN A 494 -4.47 -6.91 23.24
N LYS A 495 -5.61 -7.46 22.78
CA LYS A 495 -6.93 -6.78 22.77
C LYS A 495 -6.86 -5.42 22.09
N SER A 496 -6.04 -5.30 21.05
CA SER A 496 -5.86 -4.06 20.28
C SER A 496 -6.96 -3.85 19.24
N ILE A 497 -7.78 -4.87 19.01
CA ILE A 497 -8.96 -4.87 18.14
C ILE A 497 -10.11 -5.54 18.90
N PRO A 498 -11.38 -5.11 18.72
CA PRO A 498 -12.53 -5.83 19.24
C PRO A 498 -12.57 -7.30 18.81
N GLN A 499 -12.98 -8.19 19.73
CA GLN A 499 -13.06 -9.64 19.48
C GLN A 499 -13.98 -9.99 18.31
N GLU A 500 -15.07 -9.25 18.12
CA GLU A 500 -15.99 -9.44 17.00
C GLU A 500 -15.30 -9.29 15.64
N ILE A 501 -14.42 -8.28 15.50
CA ILE A 501 -13.65 -8.06 14.27
C ILE A 501 -12.62 -9.18 14.08
N ILE A 502 -11.99 -9.66 15.16
CA ILE A 502 -11.06 -10.79 15.09
C ILE A 502 -11.78 -12.06 14.62
N ASN A 503 -12.93 -12.37 15.20
CA ASN A 503 -13.74 -13.53 14.81
C ASN A 503 -14.19 -13.43 13.35
N LEU A 504 -14.62 -12.25 12.93
CA LEU A 504 -14.97 -11.97 11.53
C LEU A 504 -13.78 -12.27 10.60
N LYS A 505 -12.60 -11.75 10.91
CA LYS A 505 -11.40 -11.98 10.09
C LYS A 505 -10.96 -13.45 10.05
N LYS A 506 -11.12 -14.18 11.16
CA LYS A 506 -10.86 -15.64 11.23
C LYS A 506 -11.87 -16.43 10.39
N ASN A 507 -13.16 -16.08 10.45
CA ASN A 507 -14.21 -16.73 9.68
C ASN A 507 -14.07 -16.49 8.17
N ASN A 508 -13.48 -15.36 7.77
CA ASN A 508 -13.22 -15.03 6.38
C ASN A 508 -11.84 -15.49 5.89
N PHE A 509 -11.03 -16.15 6.72
CA PHE A 509 -9.63 -16.39 6.43
C PHE A 509 -9.39 -17.27 5.20
N GLU A 510 -10.35 -18.11 4.82
CA GLU A 510 -10.27 -19.01 3.67
C GLU A 510 -11.24 -18.61 2.54
N ARG A 511 -11.81 -17.41 2.58
CA ARG A 511 -12.77 -16.95 1.56
C ARG A 511 -12.06 -16.44 0.31
N ILE A 512 -12.84 -16.34 -0.77
CA ILE A 512 -12.49 -15.55 -1.94
C ILE A 512 -12.85 -14.09 -1.65
N GLY A 513 -11.88 -13.20 -1.82
CA GLY A 513 -12.02 -11.77 -1.53
C GLY A 513 -12.53 -10.97 -2.72
N GLU A 514 -12.19 -11.39 -3.94
CA GLU A 514 -12.48 -10.62 -5.15
C GLU A 514 -12.71 -11.52 -6.36
N PHE A 515 -13.63 -11.07 -7.21
CA PHE A 515 -13.83 -11.54 -8.56
C PHE A 515 -13.84 -10.31 -9.49
N ALA A 516 -13.00 -10.33 -10.52
CA ALA A 516 -12.78 -9.17 -11.37
C ALA A 516 -12.65 -9.49 -12.87
N ILE A 517 -13.06 -8.52 -13.68
CA ILE A 517 -12.99 -8.53 -15.14
C ILE A 517 -12.23 -7.28 -15.60
N ASN A 518 -11.14 -7.50 -16.32
CA ASN A 518 -10.13 -6.50 -16.59
C ASN A 518 -10.39 -5.83 -17.95
N THR A 519 -10.15 -4.53 -18.08
CA THR A 519 -10.65 -3.70 -19.19
C THR A 519 -9.63 -2.74 -19.82
N ASN A 520 -8.43 -2.57 -19.26
CA ASN A 520 -7.45 -1.61 -19.79
C ASN A 520 -6.83 -2.12 -21.10
N PRO A 521 -7.12 -1.49 -22.26
CA PRO A 521 -6.61 -1.96 -23.54
C PRO A 521 -5.13 -1.63 -23.77
N LYS A 522 -4.54 -0.80 -22.90
CA LYS A 522 -3.13 -0.38 -22.98
C LYS A 522 -2.22 -1.18 -22.05
N ALA A 523 -2.77 -1.81 -21.02
CA ALA A 523 -2.05 -2.82 -20.24
C ALA A 523 -1.69 -4.02 -21.12
N ARG A 524 -0.46 -4.52 -20.96
CA ARG A 524 0.09 -5.65 -21.73
C ARG A 524 0.75 -6.65 -20.79
N LEU A 525 0.85 -7.89 -21.26
CA LEU A 525 1.47 -8.97 -20.52
C LEU A 525 2.91 -8.61 -20.15
N CYS A 526 3.22 -8.63 -18.86
CA CYS A 526 4.53 -8.34 -18.30
C CYS A 526 4.76 -9.15 -17.01
N GLU A 527 5.81 -8.83 -16.26
CA GLU A 527 6.15 -9.54 -15.01
C GLU A 527 5.42 -8.98 -13.76
N TYR A 528 4.66 -7.90 -13.91
CA TYR A 528 4.11 -7.09 -12.83
C TYR A 528 2.61 -7.33 -12.68
N LEU A 529 2.17 -7.72 -11.47
CA LEU A 529 0.76 -7.98 -11.17
C LEU A 529 -0.10 -6.76 -11.50
N ILE A 530 0.27 -5.57 -11.03
CA ILE A 530 -0.59 -4.38 -11.07
C ILE A 530 -0.97 -3.98 -12.50
N VAL A 531 -0.19 -4.44 -13.49
CA VAL A 531 -0.46 -4.24 -14.90
C VAL A 531 -1.23 -5.43 -15.46
N ASN A 532 -0.80 -6.65 -15.16
CA ASN A 532 -1.43 -7.88 -15.65
C ASN A 532 -2.90 -8.00 -15.23
N GLU A 533 -3.21 -7.62 -13.98
CA GLU A 533 -4.57 -7.61 -13.44
C GLU A 533 -5.47 -6.53 -14.07
N LYS A 534 -4.94 -5.66 -14.94
CA LYS A 534 -5.74 -4.64 -15.66
C LYS A 534 -5.90 -4.93 -17.14
N ILE A 535 -5.18 -5.91 -17.70
CA ILE A 535 -5.19 -6.19 -19.15
C ILE A 535 -6.60 -6.52 -19.64
N ALA A 536 -7.09 -5.76 -20.63
CA ALA A 536 -8.39 -6.00 -21.24
C ALA A 536 -8.57 -7.45 -21.68
N ARG A 537 -9.73 -8.04 -21.34
CA ARG A 537 -10.09 -9.44 -21.58
C ARG A 537 -9.31 -10.44 -20.71
N MET A 538 -8.59 -10.01 -19.69
CA MET A 538 -8.16 -10.91 -18.62
C MET A 538 -9.12 -10.83 -17.45
N MET A 539 -8.94 -11.74 -16.51
CA MET A 539 -9.69 -11.78 -15.26
C MET A 539 -8.72 -12.08 -14.12
N HIS A 540 -9.11 -11.72 -12.91
CA HIS A 540 -8.40 -12.16 -11.73
C HIS A 540 -9.36 -12.45 -10.58
N ILE A 541 -8.89 -13.29 -9.66
CA ILE A 541 -9.59 -13.69 -8.45
C ILE A 541 -8.61 -13.58 -7.30
N ALA A 542 -9.04 -12.94 -6.20
CA ALA A 542 -8.22 -12.78 -5.01
C ALA A 542 -8.59 -13.78 -3.92
N LEU A 543 -7.58 -14.39 -3.32
CA LEU A 543 -7.73 -15.20 -2.10
C LEU A 543 -7.68 -14.28 -0.86
N GLY A 544 -8.53 -14.54 0.13
CA GLY A 544 -8.52 -13.86 1.42
C GLY A 544 -9.51 -12.68 1.49
N SER A 545 -8.98 -11.50 1.82
CA SER A 545 -9.77 -10.34 2.24
C SER A 545 -10.57 -9.77 1.07
N GLY A 546 -11.86 -9.55 1.28
CA GLY A 546 -12.71 -8.80 0.37
C GLY A 546 -12.68 -7.30 0.59
N PHE A 547 -13.32 -6.60 -0.35
CA PHE A 547 -13.48 -5.15 -0.45
C PHE A 547 -14.79 -4.64 0.18
N GLU A 548 -15.26 -5.32 1.23
CA GLU A 548 -16.38 -4.89 2.07
C GLU A 548 -16.09 -5.19 3.55
N PRO A 549 -16.62 -4.39 4.51
CA PRO A 549 -16.32 -4.54 5.93
C PRO A 549 -16.56 -5.94 6.49
N ASP A 550 -17.55 -6.66 5.97
CA ASP A 550 -17.97 -7.99 6.44
C ASP A 550 -17.16 -9.14 5.83
N ARG A 551 -16.21 -8.82 4.94
CA ARG A 551 -15.39 -9.80 4.20
C ARG A 551 -13.88 -9.59 4.42
N SER A 552 -13.50 -8.78 5.40
CA SER A 552 -12.08 -8.49 5.70
C SER A 552 -11.34 -9.68 6.32
N THR A 553 -10.04 -9.83 6.02
CA THR A 553 -9.06 -10.65 6.77
C THR A 553 -7.65 -10.02 6.72
N GLU A 554 -6.54 -10.77 6.87
CA GLU A 554 -5.15 -10.25 6.96
C GLU A 554 -4.25 -10.51 5.73
N TYR A 555 -4.82 -11.05 4.66
CA TYR A 555 -4.12 -11.19 3.38
C TYR A 555 -5.09 -11.01 2.21
N HIS A 556 -4.53 -10.66 1.05
CA HIS A 556 -5.20 -10.54 -0.23
C HIS A 556 -4.18 -10.94 -1.29
N MET A 557 -4.50 -11.93 -2.13
CA MET A 557 -3.55 -12.50 -3.11
C MET A 557 -4.26 -12.73 -4.44
N ASP A 558 -3.91 -11.92 -5.42
CA ASP A 558 -4.51 -11.95 -6.76
C ASP A 558 -3.89 -13.03 -7.63
N ILE A 559 -4.75 -13.73 -8.36
CA ILE A 559 -4.38 -14.74 -9.35
C ILE A 559 -5.00 -14.33 -10.69
N VAL A 560 -4.15 -14.00 -11.65
CA VAL A 560 -4.56 -13.55 -12.99
C VAL A 560 -4.62 -14.73 -13.96
N PHE A 561 -5.64 -14.74 -14.80
CA PHE A 561 -5.81 -15.72 -15.87
C PHE A 561 -6.26 -15.09 -17.19
N ASN A 562 -5.84 -15.71 -18.28
CA ASN A 562 -6.00 -15.20 -19.63
C ASN A 562 -7.29 -15.74 -20.28
N ALA A 563 -8.33 -14.92 -20.32
CA ALA A 563 -9.64 -15.32 -20.83
C ALA A 563 -9.63 -15.73 -22.32
N PRO A 564 -8.95 -14.99 -23.24
CA PRO A 564 -8.75 -15.44 -24.62
C PRO A 564 -8.06 -16.80 -24.76
N ARG A 565 -6.97 -17.03 -23.99
CA ARG A 565 -6.23 -18.30 -24.07
C ARG A 565 -7.09 -19.48 -23.62
N GLN A 566 -7.90 -19.25 -22.58
CA GLN A 566 -8.77 -20.26 -22.00
C GLN A 566 -10.15 -20.33 -22.68
N LYS A 567 -10.42 -19.51 -23.71
CA LYS A 567 -11.71 -19.47 -24.40
C LYS A 567 -12.88 -19.26 -23.44
N ILE A 568 -12.74 -18.29 -22.54
CA ILE A 568 -13.69 -18.12 -21.43
C ILE A 568 -14.96 -17.40 -21.89
N ASP A 569 -16.09 -18.01 -21.58
CA ASP A 569 -17.40 -17.39 -21.55
C ASP A 569 -17.68 -16.82 -20.16
N VAL A 570 -18.16 -15.57 -20.10
CA VAL A 570 -18.64 -14.93 -18.87
C VAL A 570 -20.02 -14.34 -19.11
N TYR A 571 -20.98 -14.77 -18.32
CA TYR A 571 -22.34 -14.24 -18.34
C TYR A 571 -22.95 -14.26 -16.94
N GLY A 572 -23.83 -13.32 -16.65
CA GLY A 572 -24.63 -13.36 -15.44
C GLY A 572 -26.09 -13.67 -15.71
N ILE A 573 -26.78 -14.12 -14.67
CA ILE A 573 -28.22 -14.37 -14.65
C ILE A 573 -28.84 -13.38 -13.66
N ASP A 574 -29.87 -12.64 -14.10
CA ASP A 574 -30.62 -11.74 -13.22
C ASP A 574 -31.72 -12.47 -12.44
N LYS A 575 -32.39 -11.75 -11.52
CA LYS A 575 -33.50 -12.26 -10.70
C LYS A 575 -34.67 -12.86 -11.49
N ASN A 576 -34.82 -12.53 -12.77
CA ASN A 576 -35.88 -13.03 -13.64
C ASN A 576 -35.41 -14.22 -14.50
N GLY A 577 -34.16 -14.64 -14.37
CA GLY A 577 -33.55 -15.69 -15.18
C GLY A 577 -33.00 -15.21 -16.52
N ASN A 578 -32.94 -13.90 -16.79
CA ASN A 578 -32.38 -13.42 -18.06
C ASN A 578 -30.86 -13.49 -18.05
N LYS A 579 -30.30 -13.90 -19.19
CA LYS A 579 -28.86 -14.02 -19.41
C LYS A 579 -28.26 -12.71 -19.92
N HIS A 580 -27.25 -12.19 -19.22
CA HIS A 580 -26.50 -10.99 -19.59
C HIS A 580 -25.04 -11.35 -19.87
N TRP A 581 -24.60 -11.21 -21.12
CA TRP A 581 -23.25 -11.60 -21.52
C TRP A 581 -22.22 -10.50 -21.28
N ILE A 582 -21.01 -10.89 -20.87
CA ILE A 582 -19.86 -9.99 -20.71
C ILE A 582 -18.72 -10.40 -21.66
N LEU A 583 -18.30 -11.66 -21.59
CA LEU A 583 -17.29 -12.26 -22.47
C LEU A 583 -17.86 -13.48 -23.19
N LYS A 584 -17.45 -13.68 -24.45
CA LYS A 584 -17.71 -14.91 -25.21
C LYS A 584 -16.45 -15.34 -25.93
N ASP A 585 -16.04 -16.59 -25.76
CA ASP A 585 -14.76 -17.14 -26.27
C ASP A 585 -13.54 -16.25 -25.93
N GLY A 586 -13.58 -15.60 -24.76
CA GLY A 586 -12.55 -14.67 -24.28
C GLY A 586 -12.62 -13.24 -24.83
N ASP A 587 -13.61 -12.88 -25.63
CA ASP A 587 -13.78 -11.53 -26.18
C ASP A 587 -14.98 -10.79 -25.57
N PHE A 588 -14.86 -9.47 -25.43
CA PHE A 588 -15.97 -8.62 -24.96
C PHE A 588 -17.13 -8.63 -25.96
N VAL A 589 -18.33 -8.85 -25.44
CA VAL A 589 -19.60 -8.70 -26.17
C VAL A 589 -20.53 -7.64 -25.55
N ALA A 590 -20.04 -6.99 -24.49
CA ALA A 590 -20.70 -5.95 -23.70
C ALA A 590 -20.52 -4.53 -24.24
#